data_AF-A0A5N5VXA0-F1
#
_entry.id   AF-A0A5N5VXA0-F1
#
_cell.length_a   1.000
_cell.length_b   1.000
_cell.length_c   1.000
_cell.angle_alpha   90.00
_cell.angle_beta   90.00
_cell.angle_gamma   90.00
#
_symmetry.space_group_name_H-M   'P 1'
#
loop_
_entity.id
_entity.type
_entity.pdbx_description
1 polymer ?
#
loop_
_entity_poly.entity_id
_entity_poly.type
_entity_poly.pdbx_seq_one_letter_code
_entity_poly.pdbx_strand_id
1 'polypeptide(L)'
;FGEPGARMYRTGDVVRWRGDGLLDFLGRVDDQVKVRGYRVEPGEIEDALTADASVARAAVVVREDTPGVKRLAAYLVPAAGAVDVTALRRSLAAR
;
A
#
# COMPACT_ATOMS: atom_id res chain seq x y z
N PHE A 1 -17.74 25.33 -11.14
CA PHE A 1 -18.15 24.26 -10.20
C PHE A 1 -19.68 24.17 -10.28
N GLY A 2 -20.26 22.98 -10.46
CA GLY A 2 -21.70 22.80 -10.75
C GLY A 2 -22.61 22.89 -9.52
N GLU A 3 -23.89 22.57 -9.70
CA GLU A 3 -24.92 22.56 -8.63
C GLU A 3 -24.51 21.74 -7.39
N PRO A 4 -25.03 22.06 -6.19
CA PRO A 4 -24.81 21.26 -4.98
C PRO A 4 -25.13 19.77 -5.23
N GLY A 5 -24.19 18.89 -4.89
CA GLY A 5 -24.31 17.45 -5.13
C GLY A 5 -23.94 16.99 -6.55
N ALA A 6 -23.65 17.89 -7.49
CA ALA A 6 -23.28 17.52 -8.86
C ALA A 6 -21.92 16.79 -8.96
N ARG A 7 -21.09 16.85 -7.92
CA ARG A 7 -19.82 16.13 -7.82
C ARG A 7 -19.68 15.57 -6.41
N MET A 8 -19.34 14.28 -6.33
CA MET A 8 -18.95 13.62 -5.08
C MET A 8 -17.56 13.03 -5.23
N TYR A 9 -16.80 13.01 -4.14
CA TYR A 9 -15.50 12.35 -4.10
C TYR A 9 -15.67 10.90 -3.66
N ARG A 10 -15.20 9.96 -4.49
CA ARG A 10 -15.20 8.53 -4.15
C ARG A 10 -13.99 8.23 -3.26
N THR A 11 -14.21 8.14 -1.96
CA THR A 11 -13.12 7.95 -0.97
C THR A 11 -12.45 6.59 -1.07
N GLY A 12 -13.19 5.53 -1.45
CA GLY A 12 -12.74 4.13 -1.37
C GLY A 12 -12.81 3.53 0.04
N ASP A 13 -13.31 4.28 1.03
CA ASP A 13 -13.52 3.78 2.38
C ASP A 13 -14.84 3.00 2.47
N VAL A 14 -14.81 1.85 3.14
CA VAL A 14 -15.99 1.06 3.46
C VAL A 14 -16.49 1.51 4.82
N VAL A 15 -17.74 1.97 4.87
CA VAL A 15 -18.37 2.47 6.09
C VAL A 15 -19.77 1.89 6.25
N ARG A 16 -20.28 1.91 7.49
CA ARG A 16 -21.64 1.49 7.84
C ARG A 16 -22.31 2.52 8.72
N TRP A 17 -23.57 2.86 8.40
CA TRP A 17 -24.42 3.67 9.27
C TRP A 17 -24.86 2.87 10.50
N ARG A 18 -24.75 3.51 11.66
CA ARG A 18 -25.29 3.03 12.93
C ARG A 18 -26.70 3.59 13.17
N GLY A 19 -27.44 2.95 14.07
CA GLY A 19 -28.79 3.39 14.46
C GLY A 19 -28.84 4.76 15.14
N ASP A 20 -27.70 5.27 15.63
CA ASP A 20 -27.54 6.60 16.24
C ASP A 20 -27.13 7.68 15.22
N GLY A 21 -27.05 7.35 13.93
CA GLY A 21 -26.69 8.30 12.87
C GLY A 21 -25.19 8.56 12.72
N LEU A 22 -24.33 7.80 13.39
CA LEU A 22 -22.87 7.83 13.19
C LEU A 22 -22.40 6.80 12.15
N LEU A 23 -21.18 6.99 11.64
CA LEU A 23 -20.54 6.06 10.69
C LEU A 23 -19.45 5.24 11.39
N ASP A 24 -19.54 3.91 11.25
CA ASP A 24 -18.44 3.01 11.54
C ASP A 24 -17.51 2.90 10.33
N PHE A 25 -16.20 3.10 10.55
CA PHE A 25 -15.18 2.81 9.55
C PHE A 25 -14.81 1.33 9.59
N LEU A 26 -14.96 0.63 8.46
CA LEU A 26 -14.76 -0.81 8.36
C LEU A 26 -13.50 -1.19 7.57
N GLY A 27 -12.85 -0.22 6.91
CA GLY A 27 -11.64 -0.45 6.13
C GLY A 27 -11.70 0.25 4.78
N ARG A 28 -10.90 -0.24 3.84
CA ARG A 28 -10.89 0.23 2.46
C ARG A 28 -11.29 -0.88 1.50
N VAL A 29 -11.82 -0.47 0.36
CA VAL A 29 -12.17 -1.38 -0.73
C VAL A 29 -10.93 -1.78 -1.55
N ASP A 30 -9.87 -0.98 -1.46
CA ASP A 30 -8.58 -1.19 -2.11
C ASP A 30 -7.50 -1.59 -1.09
N ASP A 31 -6.32 -1.92 -1.60
CA ASP A 31 -5.18 -2.39 -0.82
C ASP A 31 -4.36 -1.25 -0.16
N GLN A 32 -4.90 -0.03 -0.15
CA GLN A 32 -4.16 1.12 0.37
C GLN A 32 -4.00 1.06 1.89
N VAL A 33 -2.78 1.30 2.37
CA VAL A 33 -2.43 1.15 3.78
C VAL A 33 -1.90 2.43 4.40
N LYS A 34 -2.05 2.55 5.73
CA LYS A 34 -1.40 3.58 6.54
C LYS A 34 -0.22 2.99 7.31
N VAL A 35 0.97 3.53 7.07
CA VAL A 35 2.20 3.16 7.78
C VAL A 35 2.85 4.45 8.30
N ARG A 36 3.00 4.58 9.62
CA ARG A 36 3.60 5.76 10.28
C ARG A 36 2.98 7.11 9.84
N GLY A 37 1.67 7.14 9.62
CA GLY A 37 0.95 8.34 9.17
C GLY A 37 0.98 8.58 7.65
N TYR A 38 1.82 7.87 6.91
CA TYR A 38 1.87 7.95 5.45
C TYR A 38 0.85 7.02 4.82
N ARG A 39 0.23 7.51 3.74
CA ARG A 39 -0.68 6.76 2.90
C ARG A 39 0.14 6.11 1.79
N VAL A 40 0.17 4.79 1.75
CA VAL A 40 1.05 4.01 0.87
C VAL A 40 0.19 3.12 0.01
N GLU A 41 0.47 3.10 -1.29
CA GLU A 41 -0.07 2.14 -2.25
C GLU A 41 0.95 1.00 -2.40
N PRO A 42 0.67 -0.21 -1.89
CA PRO A 42 1.61 -1.34 -2.01
C PRO A 42 1.98 -1.64 -3.47
N GLY A 43 1.03 -1.50 -4.40
CA GLY A 43 1.26 -1.72 -5.83
C GLY A 43 2.33 -0.79 -6.44
N GLU A 44 2.43 0.46 -5.99
CA GLU A 44 3.49 1.37 -6.45
C GLU A 44 4.89 0.87 -6.06
N ILE A 45 5.00 0.25 -4.88
CA ILE A 45 6.24 -0.34 -4.40
C ILE A 45 6.54 -1.64 -5.16
N GLU A 46 5.52 -2.46 -5.45
CA GLU A 46 5.66 -3.67 -6.27
C GLU A 46 6.15 -3.33 -7.69
N ASP A 47 5.61 -2.29 -8.30
CA ASP A 47 6.05 -1.78 -9.61
C ASP A 47 7.49 -1.27 -9.54
N ALA A 48 7.85 -0.50 -8.51
CA ALA A 48 9.21 -0.01 -8.34
C ALA A 48 10.23 -1.15 -8.13
N LEU A 49 9.84 -2.22 -7.42
CA LEU A 49 10.65 -3.41 -7.19
C LEU A 49 10.84 -4.23 -8.48
N THR A 50 9.76 -4.47 -9.22
CA THR A 50 9.79 -5.26 -10.47
C THR A 50 10.41 -4.52 -11.65
N ALA A 51 10.62 -3.21 -11.54
CA ALA A 51 11.43 -2.44 -12.49
C ALA A 51 12.93 -2.79 -12.44
N ASP A 52 13.41 -3.47 -11.38
CA ASP A 52 14.76 -4.04 -11.34
C ASP A 52 14.78 -5.40 -12.03
N ALA A 53 15.67 -5.58 -13.02
CA ALA A 53 15.74 -6.79 -13.82
C ALA A 53 16.06 -8.08 -13.04
N SER A 54 16.59 -7.95 -11.80
CA SER A 54 16.83 -9.10 -10.94
C SER A 54 15.56 -9.65 -10.28
N VAL A 55 14.44 -8.91 -10.30
CA VAL A 55 13.17 -9.27 -9.65
C VAL A 55 12.11 -9.62 -10.69
N ALA A 56 11.65 -10.88 -10.71
CA ALA A 56 10.58 -11.30 -11.62
C ALA A 56 9.18 -10.93 -11.11
N ARG A 57 8.95 -11.01 -9.80
CA ARG A 57 7.69 -10.66 -9.14
C ARG A 57 7.95 -10.14 -7.74
N ALA A 58 7.08 -9.26 -7.27
CA ALA A 58 7.09 -8.79 -5.89
C ALA A 58 5.66 -8.80 -5.33
N ALA A 59 5.54 -9.00 -4.02
CA ALA A 59 4.31 -8.76 -3.26
C ALA A 59 4.67 -7.96 -2.01
N VAL A 60 3.98 -6.85 -1.77
CA VAL A 60 4.22 -5.94 -0.65
C VAL A 60 3.03 -5.98 0.30
N VAL A 61 3.31 -6.32 1.55
CA VAL A 61 2.28 -6.43 2.59
C VAL A 61 2.65 -5.59 3.80
N VAL A 62 1.63 -5.21 4.58
CA VAL A 62 1.85 -4.65 5.91
C VAL A 62 1.98 -5.77 6.93
N ARG A 63 3.08 -5.75 7.67
CA ARG A 63 3.34 -6.61 8.81
C ARG A 63 3.26 -5.80 10.11
N GLU A 64 2.72 -6.42 11.14
CA GLU A 64 2.66 -5.89 12.49
C GLU A 64 3.29 -6.92 13.43
N ASP A 65 4.61 -7.13 13.28
CA ASP A 65 5.34 -8.13 14.09
C ASP A 65 5.46 -7.70 15.56
N THR A 66 5.22 -6.43 15.87
CA THR A 66 5.05 -5.90 17.23
C THR A 66 3.74 -5.11 17.26
N PRO A 67 2.84 -5.36 18.24
CA PRO A 67 1.56 -4.66 18.33
C PRO A 67 1.72 -3.14 18.25
N GLY A 68 0.93 -2.49 17.39
CA GLY A 68 0.97 -1.06 17.11
C GLY A 68 2.06 -0.62 16.13
N VAL A 69 3.04 -1.48 15.78
CA VAL A 69 4.16 -1.12 14.91
C VAL A 69 3.99 -1.75 13.53
N LYS A 70 3.34 -1.01 12.64
CA LYS A 70 3.19 -1.40 11.22
C LYS A 70 4.47 -1.14 10.43
N ARG A 71 4.83 -2.10 9.58
CA ARG A 71 5.98 -2.06 8.68
C ARG A 71 5.59 -2.63 7.32
N LEU A 72 6.26 -2.19 6.27
CA LEU A 72 6.14 -2.82 4.95
C LEU A 72 7.14 -3.99 4.87
N ALA A 73 6.68 -5.11 4.34
CA ALA A 73 7.50 -6.27 4.00
C ALA A 73 7.28 -6.59 2.52
N ALA A 74 8.38 -6.76 1.78
CA ALA A 74 8.35 -7.17 0.38
C ALA A 74 8.85 -8.61 0.26
N TYR A 75 8.07 -9.47 -0.39
CA TYR A 75 8.48 -10.81 -0.80
C TYR A 75 8.84 -10.76 -2.28
N LEU A 76 10.03 -11.26 -2.62
CA LEU A 76 10.59 -11.16 -3.97
C LEU A 76 10.75 -12.55 -4.57
N VAL A 77 10.40 -12.68 -5.85
CA VAL A 77 10.77 -13.82 -6.69
C VAL A 77 11.93 -13.37 -7.59
N PRO A 78 13.14 -13.96 -7.45
CA PRO A 78 14.25 -13.64 -8.33
C PRO A 78 13.94 -13.98 -9.80
N ALA A 79 14.37 -13.14 -10.73
CA ALA A 79 14.32 -13.44 -12.16
C ALA A 79 15.33 -14.51 -12.57
N ALA A 80 16.51 -14.48 -11.97
CA ALA A 80 17.52 -15.53 -12.06
C ALA A 80 18.42 -15.48 -10.82
N GLY A 81 18.85 -16.65 -10.33
CA GLY A 81 19.76 -16.73 -9.18
C GLY A 81 19.18 -16.07 -7.93
N ALA A 82 19.94 -15.16 -7.32
CA ALA A 82 19.57 -14.46 -6.11
C ALA A 82 19.51 -12.94 -6.35
N VAL A 83 18.59 -12.27 -5.64
CA VAL A 83 18.50 -10.81 -5.62
C VAL A 83 19.45 -10.27 -4.56
N ASP A 84 20.36 -9.36 -4.93
CA ASP A 84 21.09 -8.56 -3.94
C ASP A 84 20.16 -7.49 -3.36
N VAL A 85 19.54 -7.83 -2.22
CA VAL A 85 18.59 -6.96 -1.52
C VAL A 85 19.23 -5.64 -1.06
N THR A 86 20.54 -5.63 -0.79
CA THR A 86 21.23 -4.41 -0.35
C THR A 86 21.41 -3.45 -1.51
N ALA A 87 21.85 -3.96 -2.67
CA ALA A 87 21.94 -3.17 -3.90
C ALA A 87 20.56 -2.65 -4.33
N LEU A 88 19.53 -3.51 -4.31
CA LEU A 88 18.16 -3.15 -4.65
C LEU A 88 17.63 -2.01 -3.75
N ARG A 89 17.79 -2.13 -2.43
CA ARG A 89 17.39 -1.07 -1.49
C ARG A 89 18.09 0.26 -1.77
N ARG A 90 19.38 0.23 -2.10
CA ARG A 90 20.15 1.43 -2.41
C ARG A 90 19.65 2.09 -3.69
N SER A 91 19.37 1.29 -4.73
CA SER A 91 18.80 1.77 -6.00
C SER A 91 17.46 2.47 -5.79
N LEU A 92 16.55 1.84 -5.03
CA LEU A 92 15.22 2.41 -4.72
C LEU A 92 15.29 3.69 -3.89
N ALA A 93 16.25 3.80 -2.96
CA ALA A 93 16.43 4.99 -2.14
C ALA A 93 17.03 6.19 -2.91
N ALA A 94 17.60 5.94 -4.09
CA ALA A 94 18.19 6.97 -4.95
C ALA A 94 17.25 7.50 -6.04
N ARG A 95 16.02 6.97 -6.13
CA ARG A 95 14.94 7.50 -6.96
C ARG A 95 14.26 8.68 -6.26
#